data_AF-A0A1A6BBS6-F1
#
_entry.id   AF-A0A1A6BBS6-F1
#
_cell.length_a   1.000
_cell.length_b   1.000
_cell.length_c   1.000
_cell.angle_alpha   90.00
_cell.angle_beta   90.00
_cell.angle_gamma   90.00
#
_symmetry.space_group_name_H-M   'P 1'
#
loop_
_entity.id
_entity.type
_entity.pdbx_description
1 polymer ?
#
loop_
_entity_poly.entity_id
_entity_poly.type
_entity_poly.pdbx_seq_one_letter_code
_entity_poly.pdbx_strand_id
1 'polypeptide(L)'
;MRRRTAEAVRPFSVAMKEGSTAEHEAAEHSPYVSELLSGRVNRRGYADYLLRLRMIYEALEAAVRARHDDPLVAAVYDPSLERLPAIDADLDYWAPGTTRQIESPAAQVYRDRLAGASWGGALVAHHYTRYLGDLSGGQAIGKILDRTFGLDGAGLAFYDFPVRAKPYKDAYRARLDELDLEDADIDRAVDEVRVAFNLNQALFNELAENLPAYRH
;
A
#
# COMPACT_ATOMS: atom_id res chain seq x y z
N MET A 1 27.79 20.66 33.39
CA MET A 1 27.43 19.99 32.13
C MET A 1 27.10 18.54 32.44
N ARG A 2 25.82 18.16 32.45
CA ARG A 2 25.42 16.75 32.54
C ARG A 2 25.51 16.17 31.14
N ARG A 3 26.31 15.11 30.97
CA ARG A 3 26.29 14.25 29.77
C ARG A 3 24.85 13.77 29.59
N ARG A 4 24.20 14.11 28.47
CA ARG A 4 23.08 13.34 27.95
C ARG A 4 23.61 11.91 27.74
N THR A 5 23.13 10.97 28.55
CA THR A 5 23.18 9.54 28.22
C THR A 5 22.58 9.40 26.82
N ALA A 6 23.28 8.68 25.94
CA ALA A 6 22.75 8.35 24.62
C ALA A 6 21.46 7.54 24.81
N GLU A 7 20.32 8.23 24.76
CA GLU A 7 19.03 7.60 24.52
C GLU A 7 19.19 6.75 23.27
N ALA A 8 18.80 5.47 23.35
CA ALA A 8 18.80 4.61 22.18
C ALA A 8 17.86 5.26 21.16
N VAL A 9 18.41 5.77 20.06
CA VAL A 9 17.62 6.34 18.96
C VAL A 9 16.65 5.26 18.52
N ARG A 10 15.34 5.49 18.70
CA ARG A 10 14.27 4.61 18.23
C ARG A 10 14.14 4.81 16.73
N PRO A 11 14.59 3.87 15.87
CA PRO A 11 14.56 4.08 14.44
C PRO A 11 13.11 4.13 13.95
N PHE A 12 12.75 5.18 13.23
CA PHE A 12 11.37 5.42 12.80
C PHE A 12 10.81 4.25 11.99
N SER A 13 11.62 3.69 11.09
CA SER A 13 11.24 2.56 10.25
C SER A 13 11.00 1.27 11.05
N VAL A 14 11.75 1.06 12.13
CA VAL A 14 11.59 -0.08 13.04
C VAL A 14 10.33 0.09 13.88
N ALA A 15 10.10 1.30 14.41
CA ALA A 15 8.91 1.61 15.18
C ALA A 15 7.62 1.37 14.38
N MET A 16 7.57 1.83 13.12
CA MET A 16 6.43 1.57 12.23
C MET A 16 6.22 0.08 11.99
N LYS A 17 7.30 -0.68 11.73
CA LYS A 17 7.21 -2.12 11.49
C LYS A 17 6.70 -2.89 12.71
N GLU A 18 7.33 -2.70 13.86
CA GLU A 18 7.01 -3.43 15.08
C GLU A 18 5.63 -3.04 15.59
N GLY A 19 5.31 -1.74 15.56
CA GLY A 19 4.07 -1.19 16.07
C GLY A 19 2.82 -1.57 15.28
N SER A 20 2.96 -2.09 14.05
CA SER A 20 1.86 -2.50 13.17
C SER A 20 1.83 -3.98 12.83
N THR A 21 2.58 -4.82 13.57
CA THR A 21 2.72 -6.25 13.24
C THR A 21 1.38 -6.98 13.26
N ALA A 22 0.55 -6.72 14.26
CA ALA A 22 -0.75 -7.37 14.40
C ALA A 22 -1.72 -7.01 13.26
N GLU A 23 -1.75 -5.75 12.85
CA GLU A 23 -2.60 -5.27 11.76
C GLU A 23 -2.10 -5.78 10.39
N HIS A 24 -0.78 -5.89 10.21
CA HIS A 24 -0.19 -6.53 9.03
C HIS A 24 -0.62 -7.99 8.92
N GLU A 25 -0.44 -8.77 9.99
CA GLU A 25 -0.88 -10.17 10.04
C GLU A 25 -2.38 -10.30 9.77
N ALA A 26 -3.21 -9.47 10.41
CA ALA A 26 -4.66 -9.51 10.22
C ALA A 26 -5.09 -9.17 8.78
N ALA A 27 -4.35 -8.32 8.07
CA ALA A 27 -4.63 -8.01 6.66
C ALA A 27 -4.28 -9.19 5.74
N GLU A 28 -3.15 -9.86 5.97
CA GLU A 28 -2.71 -11.04 5.19
C GLU A 28 -3.68 -12.24 5.34
N HIS A 29 -4.30 -12.38 6.51
CA HIS A 29 -5.27 -13.46 6.77
C HIS A 29 -6.71 -13.13 6.33
N SER A 30 -6.94 -12.01 5.63
CA SER A 30 -8.28 -11.70 5.15
C SER A 30 -8.79 -12.77 4.16
N PRO A 31 -10.10 -13.08 4.15
CA PRO A 31 -10.64 -14.12 3.28
C PRO A 31 -10.38 -13.87 1.80
N TYR A 32 -10.52 -12.63 1.35
CA TYR A 32 -10.24 -12.26 -0.04
C TYR A 32 -8.77 -12.50 -0.42
N VAL A 33 -7.83 -12.05 0.41
CA VAL A 33 -6.39 -12.25 0.17
C VAL A 33 -6.04 -13.74 0.17
N SER A 34 -6.63 -14.54 1.06
CA SER A 34 -6.42 -15.99 1.10
C SER A 34 -6.87 -16.68 -0.20
N GLU A 35 -8.02 -16.28 -0.75
CA GLU A 35 -8.51 -16.80 -2.04
C GLU A 35 -7.61 -16.33 -3.19
N LEU A 36 -7.20 -15.06 -3.20
CA LEU A 36 -6.30 -14.51 -4.21
C LEU A 36 -4.95 -15.23 -4.23
N LEU A 37 -4.34 -15.42 -3.06
CA LEU A 37 -3.06 -16.12 -2.92
C LEU A 37 -3.16 -17.62 -3.24
N SER A 38 -4.35 -18.20 -3.07
CA SER A 38 -4.63 -19.56 -3.52
C SER A 38 -4.92 -19.65 -5.02
N GLY A 39 -4.93 -18.53 -5.74
CA GLY A 39 -5.30 -18.45 -7.15
C GLY A 39 -6.79 -18.60 -7.41
N ARG A 40 -7.65 -18.65 -6.38
CA ARG A 40 -9.10 -18.96 -6.48
C ARG A 40 -10.00 -17.78 -6.84
N VAL A 41 -9.43 -16.59 -7.03
CA VAL A 41 -10.16 -15.41 -7.47
C VAL A 41 -10.21 -15.39 -8.99
N ASN A 42 -11.40 -15.25 -9.57
CA ASN A 42 -11.63 -15.13 -11.00
C ASN A 42 -11.28 -13.73 -11.54
N ARG A 43 -11.36 -13.59 -12.87
CA ARG A 43 -11.03 -12.33 -13.60
C ARG A 43 -11.77 -11.11 -13.04
N ARG A 44 -13.07 -11.27 -12.75
CA ARG A 44 -13.91 -10.18 -12.23
C ARG A 44 -13.47 -9.76 -10.83
N GLY A 45 -13.24 -10.71 -9.92
CA GLY A 45 -12.80 -10.41 -8.56
C GLY A 45 -11.47 -9.66 -8.53
N TYR A 46 -10.53 -10.04 -9.41
CA TYR A 46 -9.25 -9.31 -9.52
C TYR A 46 -9.42 -7.91 -10.11
N ALA A 47 -10.25 -7.73 -11.13
CA ALA A 47 -10.56 -6.39 -11.66
C ALA A 47 -11.23 -5.49 -10.61
N ASP A 48 -12.16 -6.03 -9.83
CA ASP A 48 -12.86 -5.31 -8.76
C ASP A 48 -11.89 -4.87 -7.64
N TYR A 49 -10.83 -5.65 -7.38
CA TYR A 49 -9.73 -5.24 -6.51
C TYR A 49 -8.88 -4.11 -7.11
N LEU A 50 -8.50 -4.22 -8.38
CA LEU A 50 -7.74 -3.16 -9.07
C LEU A 50 -8.49 -1.83 -9.10
N LEU A 51 -9.81 -1.82 -9.30
CA LEU A 51 -10.62 -0.59 -9.28
C LEU A 51 -10.57 0.12 -7.91
N ARG A 52 -10.53 -0.65 -6.81
CA ARG A 52 -10.39 -0.10 -5.44
C ARG A 52 -8.98 0.42 -5.20
N LEU A 53 -7.95 -0.32 -5.63
CA LEU A 53 -6.58 0.16 -5.58
C LEU A 53 -6.42 1.47 -6.35
N ARG A 54 -6.98 1.55 -7.57
CA ARG A 54 -6.90 2.75 -8.40
C ARG A 54 -7.35 4.00 -7.64
N MET A 55 -8.49 3.93 -6.95
CA MET A 55 -9.02 5.05 -6.15
C MET A 55 -8.06 5.47 -5.02
N ILE A 56 -7.37 4.52 -4.41
CA ILE A 56 -6.44 4.77 -3.30
C ILE A 56 -5.11 5.32 -3.80
N TYR A 57 -4.52 4.71 -4.83
CA TYR A 57 -3.25 5.19 -5.39
C TYR A 57 -3.42 6.56 -6.04
N GLU A 58 -4.54 6.82 -6.71
CA GLU A 58 -4.84 8.16 -7.25
C GLU A 58 -4.82 9.23 -6.15
N ALA A 59 -5.46 8.95 -5.01
CA ALA A 59 -5.49 9.88 -3.88
C ALA A 59 -4.14 10.00 -3.15
N LEU A 60 -3.46 8.87 -2.92
CA LEU A 60 -2.17 8.83 -2.25
C LEU A 60 -1.11 9.57 -3.06
N GLU A 61 -1.00 9.27 -4.36
CA GLU A 61 -0.01 9.86 -5.26
C GLU A 61 -0.29 11.34 -5.51
N ALA A 62 -1.56 11.75 -5.60
CA ALA A 62 -1.91 13.16 -5.64
C ALA A 62 -1.50 13.90 -4.35
N ALA A 63 -1.80 13.33 -3.17
CA ALA A 63 -1.48 13.95 -1.89
C ALA A 63 0.03 14.04 -1.64
N VAL A 64 0.78 12.99 -1.96
CA VAL A 64 2.24 12.94 -1.83
C VAL A 64 2.90 13.94 -2.79
N ARG A 65 2.51 13.99 -4.07
CA ARG A 65 3.02 14.99 -5.03
C ARG A 65 2.73 16.42 -4.59
N ALA A 66 1.52 16.69 -4.09
CA ALA A 66 1.13 18.02 -3.63
C ALA A 66 1.93 18.51 -2.41
N ARG A 67 2.61 17.61 -1.70
CA ARG A 67 3.41 17.93 -0.50
C ARG A 67 4.85 17.45 -0.59
N HIS A 68 5.39 17.28 -1.78
CA HIS A 68 6.77 16.82 -1.96
C HIS A 68 7.82 17.75 -1.31
N ASP A 69 7.48 19.01 -1.02
CA ASP A 69 8.33 19.96 -0.29
C ASP A 69 8.29 19.81 1.25
N ASP A 70 7.34 19.03 1.80
CA ASP A 70 7.32 18.68 3.23
C ASP A 70 8.49 17.72 3.53
N PRO A 71 9.37 17.99 4.51
CA PRO A 71 10.56 17.15 4.77
C PRO A 71 10.25 15.67 5.02
N LEU A 72 9.12 15.35 5.66
CA LEU A 72 8.70 13.98 5.91
C LEU A 72 8.33 13.28 4.60
N VAL A 73 7.56 13.97 3.76
CA VAL A 73 7.07 13.43 2.48
C VAL A 73 8.21 13.32 1.47
N ALA A 74 9.12 14.30 1.46
CA ALA A 74 10.31 14.30 0.61
C ALA A 74 11.19 13.05 0.81
N ALA A 75 11.25 12.51 2.03
CA ALA A 75 12.02 11.31 2.33
C ALA A 75 11.51 10.05 1.61
N VAL A 76 10.23 10.02 1.22
CA VAL A 76 9.56 8.87 0.59
C VAL A 76 9.10 9.14 -0.83
N TYR A 77 9.02 10.41 -1.25
CA TYR A 77 8.54 10.80 -2.58
C TYR A 77 9.45 10.24 -3.67
N ASP A 78 8.89 9.35 -4.50
CA ASP A 78 9.57 8.77 -5.65
C ASP A 78 8.55 8.49 -6.77
N PRO A 79 8.48 9.35 -7.79
CA PRO A 79 7.59 9.14 -8.94
C PRO A 79 7.81 7.82 -9.68
N SER A 80 9.00 7.21 -9.60
CA SER A 80 9.29 5.92 -10.26
C SER A 80 8.56 4.75 -9.60
N LEU A 81 8.09 4.92 -8.36
CA LEU A 81 7.24 3.94 -7.69
C LEU A 81 5.76 4.09 -8.01
N GLU A 82 5.30 5.20 -8.58
CA GLU A 82 3.87 5.44 -8.80
C GLU A 82 3.24 4.25 -9.56
N ARG A 83 2.06 3.84 -9.09
CA ARG A 83 1.33 2.66 -9.52
C ARG A 83 0.05 3.00 -10.27
N LEU A 84 -0.47 4.24 -10.20
CA LEU A 84 -1.71 4.57 -10.90
C LEU A 84 -1.65 4.26 -12.41
N PRO A 85 -0.58 4.61 -13.16
CA PRO A 85 -0.50 4.25 -14.58
C PRO A 85 -0.46 2.73 -14.81
N ALA A 86 0.21 1.99 -13.92
CA ALA A 86 0.30 0.55 -13.99
C ALA A 86 -1.05 -0.14 -13.70
N ILE A 87 -1.80 0.38 -12.71
CA ILE A 87 -3.16 -0.09 -12.40
C ILE A 87 -4.09 0.20 -13.58
N ASP A 88 -3.97 1.36 -14.22
CA ASP A 88 -4.79 1.69 -15.39
C ASP A 88 -4.51 0.76 -16.58
N ALA A 89 -3.23 0.44 -16.84
CA ALA A 89 -2.84 -0.54 -17.85
C ALA A 89 -3.36 -1.96 -17.53
N ASP A 90 -3.29 -2.37 -16.27
CA ASP A 90 -3.84 -3.67 -15.85
C ASP A 90 -5.37 -3.68 -16.01
N LEU A 91 -6.07 -2.61 -15.65
CA LEU A 91 -7.52 -2.52 -15.85
C LEU A 91 -7.94 -2.54 -17.31
N ASP A 92 -7.13 -2.01 -18.24
CA ASP A 92 -7.38 -2.17 -19.69
C ASP A 92 -7.29 -3.63 -20.13
N TYR A 93 -6.44 -4.43 -19.49
CA TYR A 93 -6.35 -5.86 -19.72
C TYR A 93 -7.49 -6.64 -19.04
N TRP A 94 -7.75 -6.39 -17.76
CA TRP A 94 -8.67 -7.18 -16.93
C TRP A 94 -10.15 -6.82 -17.13
N ALA A 95 -10.44 -5.56 -17.43
CA ALA A 95 -11.80 -5.03 -17.55
C ALA A 95 -11.88 -3.97 -18.68
N PRO A 96 -11.61 -4.35 -19.95
CA PRO A 96 -11.64 -3.43 -21.08
C PRO A 96 -13.03 -2.82 -21.24
N GLY A 97 -13.10 -1.49 -21.37
CA GLY A 97 -14.35 -0.75 -21.55
C GLY A 97 -15.15 -0.52 -20.26
N THR A 98 -14.70 -1.04 -19.11
CA THR A 98 -15.34 -0.78 -17.82
C THR A 98 -14.95 0.60 -17.30
N THR A 99 -15.94 1.35 -16.80
CA THR A 99 -15.71 2.63 -16.12
C THR A 99 -14.79 2.45 -14.92
N ARG A 100 -13.90 3.43 -14.68
CA ARG A 100 -13.02 3.46 -13.50
C ARG A 100 -13.76 3.93 -12.24
N GLN A 101 -14.97 4.46 -12.39
CA GLN A 101 -15.80 4.91 -11.28
C GLN A 101 -16.53 3.71 -10.68
N ILE A 102 -16.31 3.48 -9.39
CA ILE A 102 -16.96 2.41 -8.63
C ILE A 102 -17.63 2.97 -7.37
N GLU A 103 -18.66 2.26 -6.92
CA GLU A 103 -19.19 2.40 -5.57
C GLU A 103 -18.44 1.42 -4.65
N SER A 104 -17.66 1.97 -3.73
CA SER A 104 -16.92 1.22 -2.71
C SER A 104 -16.82 2.08 -1.46
N PRO A 105 -17.71 1.88 -0.47
CA PRO A 105 -17.62 2.58 0.81
C PRO A 105 -16.23 2.47 1.45
N ALA A 106 -15.59 1.30 1.41
CA ALA A 106 -14.26 1.11 1.98
C ALA A 106 -13.18 1.94 1.26
N ALA A 107 -13.19 1.96 -0.08
CA ALA A 107 -12.23 2.77 -0.85
C ALA A 107 -12.49 4.27 -0.71
N GLN A 108 -13.76 4.69 -0.60
CA GLN A 108 -14.12 6.08 -0.34
C GLN A 108 -13.60 6.55 1.02
N VAL A 109 -13.79 5.76 2.09
CA VAL A 109 -13.26 6.10 3.42
C VAL A 109 -11.74 6.19 3.40
N TYR A 110 -11.04 5.29 2.70
CA TYR A 110 -9.58 5.37 2.56
C TYR A 110 -9.19 6.65 1.80
N ARG A 111 -9.75 6.90 0.63
CA ARG A 111 -9.51 8.11 -0.16
C ARG A 111 -9.72 9.37 0.68
N ASP A 112 -10.80 9.43 1.45
CA ASP A 112 -11.15 10.58 2.28
C ASP A 112 -10.16 10.75 3.44
N ARG A 113 -9.64 9.64 4.02
CA ARG A 113 -8.53 9.69 4.99
C ARG A 113 -7.27 10.31 4.40
N LEU A 114 -6.91 9.92 3.18
CA LEU A 114 -5.74 10.47 2.47
C LEU A 114 -5.91 11.95 2.15
N ALA A 115 -7.10 12.35 1.67
CA ALA A 115 -7.41 13.75 1.38
C ALA A 115 -7.44 14.62 2.65
N GLY A 116 -7.91 14.07 3.77
CA GLY A 116 -7.98 14.74 5.06
C GLY A 116 -6.67 14.75 5.87
N ALA A 117 -5.66 13.97 5.46
CA ALA A 117 -4.37 13.95 6.14
C ALA A 117 -3.73 15.33 6.05
N SER A 118 -3.50 16.04 7.17
CA SER A 118 -2.93 17.40 7.19
C SER A 118 -1.45 17.44 7.56
N TRP A 119 -0.90 16.34 8.05
CA TRP A 119 0.47 16.20 8.51
C TRP A 119 1.26 15.25 7.60
N GLY A 120 2.48 15.61 7.20
CA GLY A 120 3.31 14.82 6.29
C GLY A 120 3.56 13.38 6.77
N GLY A 121 3.75 13.18 8.07
CA GLY A 121 3.96 11.86 8.67
C GLY A 121 2.79 10.90 8.44
N ALA A 122 1.56 11.42 8.28
CA ALA A 122 0.43 10.57 7.96
C ALA A 122 0.49 10.04 6.51
N LEU A 123 0.92 10.88 5.56
CA LEU A 123 1.16 10.44 4.18
C LEU A 123 2.32 9.44 4.10
N VAL A 124 3.38 9.65 4.89
CA VAL A 124 4.49 8.71 5.03
C VAL A 124 4.00 7.34 5.53
N ALA A 125 3.12 7.31 6.53
CA ALA A 125 2.56 6.07 7.05
C ALA A 125 1.77 5.30 5.97
N HIS A 126 0.90 5.97 5.21
CA HIS A 126 0.17 5.33 4.10
C HIS A 126 1.09 4.87 2.96
N HIS A 127 2.07 5.69 2.59
CA HIS A 127 3.06 5.36 1.57
C HIS A 127 3.89 4.13 2.00
N TYR A 128 4.37 4.12 3.25
CA TYR A 128 5.06 2.99 3.86
C TYR A 128 4.23 1.70 3.75
N THR A 129 2.98 1.74 4.20
CA THR A 129 2.08 0.56 4.23
C THR A 129 1.81 0.01 2.83
N ARG A 130 1.58 0.87 1.83
CA ARG A 130 1.31 0.44 0.45
C ARG A 130 2.60 -0.03 -0.25
N TYR A 131 3.56 0.86 -0.47
CA TYR A 131 4.69 0.58 -1.37
C TYR A 131 5.66 -0.47 -0.81
N LEU A 132 5.93 -0.49 0.51
CA LEU A 132 6.77 -1.57 1.06
C LEU A 132 6.04 -2.91 1.07
N GLY A 133 4.71 -2.90 1.20
CA GLY A 133 3.86 -4.08 1.02
C GLY A 133 3.95 -4.64 -0.40
N ASP A 134 3.77 -3.77 -1.41
CA ASP A 134 3.85 -4.15 -2.83
C ASP A 134 5.23 -4.72 -3.19
N LEU A 135 6.31 -4.09 -2.71
CA LEU A 135 7.69 -4.53 -2.88
C LEU A 135 8.06 -5.78 -2.04
N SER A 136 7.15 -6.30 -1.22
CA SER A 136 7.36 -7.50 -0.40
C SER A 136 6.48 -8.66 -0.85
N GLY A 137 5.16 -8.50 -0.79
CA GLY A 137 4.19 -9.55 -1.14
C GLY A 137 3.71 -9.50 -2.60
N GLY A 138 3.80 -8.35 -3.27
CA GLY A 138 3.26 -8.16 -4.62
C GLY A 138 3.86 -9.12 -5.66
N GLN A 139 5.15 -9.43 -5.54
CA GLN A 139 5.81 -10.40 -6.43
C GLN A 139 5.23 -11.81 -6.34
N ALA A 140 4.74 -12.23 -5.17
CA ALA A 140 4.09 -13.52 -5.01
C ALA A 140 2.71 -13.51 -5.71
N ILE A 141 1.94 -12.44 -5.52
CA ILE A 141 0.62 -12.28 -6.15
C ILE A 141 0.76 -12.27 -7.67
N GLY A 142 1.69 -11.49 -8.22
CA GLY A 142 1.94 -11.43 -9.66
C GLY A 142 2.23 -12.81 -10.27
N LYS A 143 3.09 -13.61 -9.64
CA LYS A 143 3.39 -14.99 -10.07
C LYS A 143 2.19 -15.93 -10.00
N ILE A 144 1.35 -15.77 -8.97
CA ILE A 144 0.14 -16.56 -8.82
C ILE A 144 -0.84 -16.24 -9.96
N LEU A 145 -1.07 -14.96 -10.23
CA LEU A 145 -1.93 -14.50 -11.32
C LEU A 145 -1.43 -14.95 -12.69
N ASP A 146 -0.13 -14.78 -12.96
CA ASP A 146 0.50 -15.20 -14.22
C ASP A 146 0.25 -16.67 -14.51
N ARG A 147 0.50 -17.54 -13.53
CA ARG A 147 0.27 -18.98 -13.64
C ARG A 147 -1.21 -19.34 -13.72
N THR A 148 -2.07 -18.74 -12.91
CA THR A 148 -3.50 -19.09 -12.83
C THR A 148 -4.23 -18.74 -14.11
N PHE A 149 -3.88 -17.63 -14.76
CA PHE A 149 -4.57 -17.12 -15.94
C PHE A 149 -3.79 -17.29 -17.25
N GLY A 150 -2.54 -17.80 -17.20
CA GLY A 150 -1.70 -17.96 -18.39
C GLY A 150 -1.41 -16.61 -19.06
N LEU A 151 -0.94 -15.63 -18.27
CA LEU A 151 -0.87 -14.24 -18.70
C LEU A 151 0.35 -13.93 -19.57
N ASP A 152 1.41 -14.73 -19.46
CA ASP A 152 2.72 -14.48 -20.09
C ASP A 152 3.20 -13.03 -19.83
N GLY A 153 2.94 -12.51 -18.62
CA GLY A 153 3.28 -11.15 -18.20
C GLY A 153 2.22 -10.06 -18.48
N ALA A 154 1.14 -10.35 -19.21
CA ALA A 154 0.10 -9.36 -19.50
C ALA A 154 -0.80 -9.06 -18.27
N GLY A 155 -1.20 -7.80 -18.07
CA GLY A 155 -2.07 -7.41 -16.95
C GLY A 155 -1.41 -7.56 -15.57
N LEU A 156 -0.08 -7.49 -15.50
CA LEU A 156 0.71 -7.57 -14.26
C LEU A 156 1.59 -6.33 -14.04
N ALA A 157 1.32 -5.22 -14.73
CA ALA A 157 2.11 -4.00 -14.66
C ALA A 157 2.19 -3.45 -13.24
N PHE A 158 1.13 -3.60 -12.43
CA PHE A 158 1.13 -3.18 -11.02
C PHE A 158 2.29 -3.77 -10.21
N TYR A 159 2.68 -5.02 -10.51
CA TYR A 159 3.75 -5.74 -9.83
C TYR A 159 5.13 -5.51 -10.45
N ASP A 160 5.21 -4.85 -11.59
CA ASP A 160 6.49 -4.54 -12.24
C ASP A 160 7.03 -3.19 -11.74
N PHE A 161 8.06 -3.27 -10.89
CA PHE A 161 8.72 -2.10 -10.34
C PHE A 161 10.07 -1.91 -11.03
N PRO A 162 10.44 -0.68 -11.45
CA PRO A 162 11.72 -0.40 -12.10
C PRO A 162 12.90 -0.40 -11.11
N VAL A 163 12.80 -1.14 -10.00
CA VAL A 163 13.78 -1.17 -8.91
C VAL A 163 13.97 -2.59 -8.38
N ARG A 164 15.16 -2.86 -7.83
CA ARG A 164 15.39 -4.09 -7.07
C ARG A 164 14.80 -3.94 -5.68
N ALA A 165 13.79 -4.74 -5.38
CA ALA A 165 12.99 -4.61 -4.16
C ALA A 165 13.82 -4.55 -2.86
N LYS A 166 14.75 -5.49 -2.64
CA LYS A 166 15.53 -5.52 -1.38
C LYS A 166 16.39 -4.25 -1.19
N PRO A 167 17.32 -3.90 -2.11
CA PRO A 167 18.09 -2.66 -1.98
C PRO A 167 17.23 -1.41 -1.85
N TYR A 168 16.12 -1.33 -2.59
CA TYR A 168 15.23 -0.18 -2.53
C TYR A 168 14.57 -0.04 -1.16
N LYS A 169 14.01 -1.13 -0.61
CA LYS A 169 13.38 -1.11 0.73
C LYS A 169 14.39 -0.78 1.83
N ASP A 170 15.63 -1.25 1.71
CA ASP A 170 16.68 -0.96 2.68
C ASP A 170 17.05 0.54 2.63
N ALA A 171 17.17 1.14 1.45
CA ALA A 171 17.40 2.58 1.28
C ALA A 171 16.20 3.44 1.71
N TYR A 172 14.97 2.98 1.45
CA TYR A 172 13.74 3.64 1.89
C TYR A 172 13.69 3.76 3.42
N ARG A 173 14.02 2.67 4.13
CA ARG A 173 14.06 2.68 5.60
C ARG A 173 15.17 3.58 6.13
N ALA A 174 16.35 3.55 5.51
CA ALA A 174 17.45 4.44 5.89
C ALA A 174 17.07 5.92 5.82
N ARG A 175 16.40 6.36 4.74
CA ARG A 175 15.90 7.75 4.62
C ARG A 175 14.91 8.13 5.71
N LEU A 176 14.06 7.18 6.14
CA LEU A 176 13.13 7.41 7.25
C LEU A 176 13.85 7.50 8.60
N ASP A 177 14.88 6.67 8.81
CA ASP A 177 15.64 6.65 10.05
C ASP A 177 16.60 7.84 10.18
N GLU A 178 16.85 8.58 9.10
CA GLU A 178 17.58 9.86 9.09
C GLU A 178 16.71 11.07 9.51
N LEU A 179 15.39 10.91 9.61
CA LEU A 179 14.49 11.97 10.06
C LEU A 179 14.61 12.18 11.57
N ASP A 180 14.87 13.43 11.98
CA ASP A 180 14.94 13.82 13.40
C ASP A 180 13.52 14.07 13.95
N LEU A 181 12.86 12.98 14.36
CA LEU A 181 11.50 13.01 14.92
C LEU A 181 11.51 12.82 16.43
N GLU A 182 10.66 13.58 17.11
CA GLU A 182 10.37 13.33 18.52
C GLU A 182 9.53 12.06 18.68
N ASP A 183 9.63 11.38 19.83
CA ASP A 183 8.90 10.14 20.11
C ASP A 183 7.39 10.27 19.90
N ALA A 184 6.83 11.46 20.19
CA ALA A 184 5.40 11.74 19.98
C ALA A 184 5.00 11.70 18.51
N ASP A 185 5.85 12.18 17.59
CA ASP A 185 5.62 12.12 16.15
C ASP A 185 5.83 10.69 15.64
N ILE A 186 6.80 9.96 16.18
CA ILE A 186 6.98 8.53 15.87
C ILE A 186 5.71 7.74 16.27
N ASP A 187 5.21 7.92 17.48
CA ASP A 187 4.00 7.23 17.96
C ASP A 187 2.78 7.59 17.13
N ARG A 188 2.62 8.87 16.79
CA ARG A 188 1.53 9.34 15.92
C ARG A 188 1.59 8.69 14.53
N ALA A 189 2.78 8.54 13.94
CA ALA A 189 2.94 7.87 12.66
C ALA A 189 2.69 6.35 12.78
N VAL A 190 3.11 5.70 13.88
CA VAL A 190 2.81 4.29 14.15
C VAL A 190 1.30 4.08 14.22
N ASP A 191 0.57 4.94 14.93
CA ASP A 191 -0.90 4.88 14.99
C ASP A 191 -1.53 5.07 13.59
N GLU A 192 -0.96 5.95 12.77
CA GLU A 192 -1.42 6.10 11.39
C GLU A 192 -1.14 4.86 10.53
N VAL A 193 -0.01 4.17 10.73
CA VAL A 193 0.27 2.91 10.04
C VAL A 193 -0.80 1.86 10.38
N ARG A 194 -1.22 1.78 11.65
CA ARG A 194 -2.34 0.90 12.06
C ARG A 194 -3.64 1.29 11.35
N VAL A 195 -3.95 2.58 11.28
CA VAL A 195 -5.10 3.09 10.51
C VAL A 195 -5.00 2.66 9.04
N ALA A 196 -3.84 2.81 8.41
CA ALA A 196 -3.62 2.42 7.03
C ALA A 196 -3.85 0.91 6.82
N PHE A 197 -3.39 0.04 7.72
CA PHE A 197 -3.66 -1.41 7.64
C PHE A 197 -5.15 -1.72 7.84
N ASN A 198 -5.81 -1.10 8.81
CA ASN A 198 -7.25 -1.29 9.05
C ASN A 198 -8.09 -0.86 7.83
N LEU A 199 -7.72 0.23 7.16
CA LEU A 199 -8.36 0.66 5.92
C LEU A 199 -8.13 -0.34 4.78
N ASN A 200 -6.92 -0.92 4.66
CA ASN A 200 -6.67 -2.01 3.71
C ASN A 200 -7.53 -3.24 4.03
N GLN A 201 -7.65 -3.61 5.31
CA GLN A 201 -8.49 -4.73 5.73
C GLN A 201 -9.97 -4.48 5.40
N ALA A 202 -10.47 -3.25 5.57
CA ALA A 202 -11.83 -2.89 5.19
C ALA A 202 -12.10 -3.11 3.69
N LEU A 203 -11.12 -2.81 2.80
CA LEU A 203 -11.24 -3.12 1.37
C LEU A 203 -11.34 -4.62 1.12
N PHE A 204 -10.49 -5.40 1.78
CA PHE A 204 -10.48 -6.85 1.63
C PHE A 204 -11.77 -7.47 2.16
N ASN A 205 -12.35 -6.92 3.22
CA ASN A 205 -13.64 -7.35 3.75
C ASN A 205 -14.78 -7.03 2.77
N GLU A 206 -14.81 -5.83 2.20
CA GLU A 206 -15.80 -5.45 1.19
C GLU A 206 -15.70 -6.33 -0.08
N LEU A 207 -14.48 -6.68 -0.49
CA LEU A 207 -14.27 -7.66 -1.57
C LEU A 207 -14.69 -9.08 -1.14
N ALA A 208 -14.49 -9.44 0.12
CA ALA A 208 -14.82 -10.75 0.65
C ALA A 208 -16.33 -11.03 0.63
N GLU A 209 -17.17 -10.00 0.78
CA GLU A 209 -18.64 -10.10 0.65
C GLU A 209 -19.06 -10.65 -0.72
N ASN A 210 -18.24 -10.43 -1.75
CA ASN A 210 -18.50 -10.86 -3.12
C ASN A 210 -17.78 -12.17 -3.49
N LEU A 211 -17.12 -12.85 -2.54
CA LEU A 211 -16.42 -14.12 -2.81
C LEU A 211 -17.28 -15.21 -3.48
N PRO A 212 -18.57 -15.38 -3.16
CA PRO A 212 -19.41 -16.34 -3.89
C PRO A 212 -19.45 -16.10 -5.41
N ALA A 213 -19.28 -14.85 -5.87
CA ALA A 213 -19.21 -14.49 -7.28
C ALA A 213 -17.78 -14.47 -7.84
N TYR A 214 -16.76 -14.48 -6.97
CA TYR A 214 -15.34 -14.42 -7.37
C TYR A 214 -14.66 -15.78 -7.38
N ARG A 215 -15.16 -16.75 -6.62
CA ARG A 215 -14.60 -18.10 -6.61
C ARG A 215 -14.80 -18.76 -7.97
N HIS A 216 -13.73 -19.33 -8.48
CA HIS A 216 -13.78 -20.25 -9.61
C HIS A 216 -14.04 -21.68 -9.14
#